data_AF-A0A7X2MY77-F1
#
_entry.id   AF-A0A7X2MY77-F1
#
_cell.length_a   1.000
_cell.length_b   1.000
_cell.length_c   1.000
_cell.angle_alpha   90.00
_cell.angle_beta   90.00
_cell.angle_gamma   90.00
#
_symmetry.space_group_name_H-M   'P 1'
#
loop_
_entity.id
_entity.type
_entity.pdbx_description
1 polymer ?
#
loop_
_entity_poly.entity_id
_entity_poly.type
_entity_poly.pdbx_seq_one_letter_code
_entity_poly.pdbx_strand_id
1 'polypeptide(L)'
;MNVHIEKGTEKDIKKVAKLYDDLIDYLTERTNYPGWKKGVYPTIDDEAKANNIKSIRLDVFRKNIPAIKLYESFRYEYLDTIDEGYSMYGLDLFRIYEKVIK
;
A
#
# COMPACT_ATOMS: atom_id res chain seq x y z
N MET A 1 -14.20 -6.99 -23.42
CA MET A 1 -12.86 -7.28 -22.89
C MET A 1 -12.99 -8.45 -21.93
N ASN A 2 -12.45 -9.61 -22.29
CA ASN A 2 -12.49 -10.79 -21.42
C ASN A 2 -11.26 -10.75 -20.51
N VAL A 3 -11.47 -10.49 -19.22
CA VAL A 3 -10.40 -10.47 -18.22
C VAL A 3 -10.34 -11.87 -17.58
N HIS A 4 -9.20 -12.54 -17.73
CA HIS A 4 -8.90 -13.78 -17.01
C HIS A 4 -8.12 -13.43 -15.74
N ILE A 5 -8.65 -13.86 -14.58
CA ILE A 5 -8.04 -13.62 -13.26
C ILE A 5 -7.53 -14.96 -12.74
N GLU A 6 -6.24 -15.05 -12.45
CA GLU A 6 -5.58 -16.22 -11.87
C GLU A 6 -4.73 -15.83 -10.66
N LYS A 7 -4.40 -16.82 -9.82
CA LYS A 7 -3.55 -16.59 -8.64
C LYS A 7 -2.10 -16.41 -9.08
N GLY A 8 -1.52 -15.24 -8.78
CA GLY A 8 -0.11 -14.95 -9.06
C GLY A 8 0.85 -15.89 -8.31
N THR A 9 2.02 -16.10 -8.91
CA THR A 9 3.10 -16.94 -8.38
C THR A 9 4.31 -16.09 -8.01
N GLU A 10 5.31 -16.69 -7.35
CA GLU A 10 6.58 -16.03 -7.05
C GLU A 10 7.29 -15.49 -8.30
N LYS A 11 7.08 -16.14 -9.46
CA LYS A 11 7.67 -15.69 -10.74
C LYS A 11 7.09 -14.35 -11.20
N ASP A 12 5.85 -14.05 -10.80
CA ASP A 12 5.16 -12.83 -11.18
C ASP A 12 5.60 -11.63 -10.33
N ILE A 13 6.18 -11.88 -9.15
CA ILE A 13 6.70 -10.83 -8.26
C ILE A 13 7.66 -9.92 -9.00
N LYS A 14 8.57 -10.46 -9.82
CA LYS A 14 9.53 -9.65 -10.59
C LYS A 14 8.85 -8.75 -11.61
N LYS A 15 7.78 -9.23 -12.25
CA LYS A 15 7.01 -8.44 -13.24
C LYS A 15 6.22 -7.34 -12.55
N VAL A 16 5.59 -7.66 -11.41
CA VAL A 16 4.85 -6.69 -10.60
C VAL A 16 5.81 -5.61 -10.07
N ALA A 17 6.96 -6.00 -9.51
CA ALA A 17 7.97 -5.05 -9.06
C ALA A 17 8.42 -4.13 -10.18
N LYS A 18 8.71 -4.67 -11.37
CA LYS A 18 9.05 -3.87 -12.54
C LYS A 18 7.92 -2.90 -12.94
N LEU A 19 6.67 -3.36 -12.92
CA LEU A 19 5.52 -2.49 -13.23
C LEU A 19 5.42 -1.31 -12.24
N TYR A 20 5.63 -1.57 -10.96
CA TYR A 20 5.67 -0.51 -9.94
C TYR A 20 6.82 0.46 -10.18
N ASP A 21 8.01 -0.05 -10.47
CA ASP A 21 9.18 0.77 -10.79
C ASP A 21 8.92 1.67 -12.01
N ASP A 22 8.40 1.10 -13.10
CA ASP A 22 8.08 1.83 -14.33
C ASP A 22 6.99 2.90 -14.08
N LEU A 23 5.99 2.60 -13.24
CA LEU A 23 4.95 3.55 -12.85
C LEU A 23 5.53 4.71 -12.03
N ILE A 24 6.41 4.43 -11.07
CA ILE A 24 7.04 5.44 -10.24
C ILE A 24 7.95 6.35 -11.09
N ASP A 25 8.72 5.77 -12.01
CA ASP A 25 9.55 6.53 -12.94
C ASP A 25 8.66 7.49 -13.76
N TYR A 26 7.56 6.99 -14.33
CA TYR A 26 6.56 7.80 -15.06
C TYR A 26 5.94 8.93 -14.21
N LEU A 27 5.58 8.63 -12.96
CA LEU A 27 4.98 9.62 -12.05
C LEU A 27 5.97 10.69 -11.62
N THR A 28 7.26 10.33 -11.48
CA THR A 28 8.33 11.24 -11.04
C THR A 28 8.70 12.25 -12.11
N GLU A 29 8.60 11.87 -13.39
CA GLU A 29 8.74 12.78 -14.52
C GLU A 29 7.52 13.73 -14.67
N ARG A 30 6.47 13.52 -13.87
CA ARG A 30 5.19 14.24 -13.92
C ARG A 30 4.76 14.66 -12.52
N THR A 31 3.48 14.98 -12.35
CA THR A 31 2.91 15.24 -11.03
C THR A 31 2.70 13.93 -10.28
N ASN A 32 3.62 13.63 -9.37
CA ASN A 32 3.53 12.49 -8.46
C ASN A 32 2.57 12.80 -7.29
N TYR A 33 1.26 12.82 -7.56
CA TYR A 33 0.24 13.05 -6.52
C TYR A 33 0.36 12.09 -5.31
N PRO A 34 0.67 10.79 -5.48
CA PRO A 34 0.85 9.88 -4.35
C PRO A 34 2.16 10.09 -3.56
N GLY A 35 3.13 10.82 -4.12
CA GLY A 35 4.46 10.96 -3.53
C GLY A 35 5.26 9.64 -3.44
N TRP A 36 4.93 8.65 -4.27
CA TRP A 36 5.59 7.35 -4.23
C TRP A 36 7.04 7.42 -4.67
N LYS A 37 7.91 6.72 -3.94
CA LYS A 37 9.34 6.62 -4.18
C LYS A 37 9.74 5.17 -4.50
N LYS A 38 10.73 5.02 -5.36
CA LYS A 38 11.25 3.71 -5.77
C LYS A 38 11.97 3.02 -4.61
N GLY A 39 11.72 1.73 -4.42
CA GLY A 39 12.36 0.92 -3.36
C GLY A 39 11.87 1.18 -1.93
N VAL A 40 10.82 1.99 -1.77
CA VAL A 40 10.31 2.43 -0.46
C VAL A 40 9.17 1.52 0.01
N TYR A 41 8.26 1.12 -0.86
CA TYR A 41 7.13 0.26 -0.48
C TYR A 41 7.44 -1.25 -0.57
N PRO A 42 6.88 -2.13 0.30
CA PRO A 42 6.01 -1.86 1.46
C PRO A 42 6.69 -1.85 2.85
N THR A 43 8.02 -1.94 2.96
CA THR A 43 8.67 -1.93 4.28
C THR A 43 9.79 -0.88 4.37
N ILE A 44 9.39 0.39 4.50
CA ILE A 44 10.26 1.53 4.82
C ILE A 44 10.76 1.55 6.27
N ASP A 45 10.74 0.43 7.00
CA ASP A 45 11.09 0.43 8.43
C ASP A 45 12.44 1.13 8.68
N ASP A 46 13.44 0.89 7.82
CA ASP A 46 14.76 1.52 7.91
C ASP A 46 14.75 3.02 7.55
N GLU A 47 14.01 3.43 6.52
CA GLU A 47 13.86 4.86 6.17
C GLU A 47 13.08 5.60 7.25
N ALA A 48 12.05 4.98 7.83
CA ALA A 48 11.27 5.55 8.92
C ALA A 48 12.14 5.78 10.16
N LYS A 49 13.00 4.81 10.52
CA LYS A 49 13.99 4.97 11.59
C LYS A 49 14.97 6.10 11.29
N ALA A 50 15.55 6.13 10.09
CA ALA A 50 16.51 7.15 9.68
C ALA A 50 15.93 8.57 9.78
N ASN A 51 14.63 8.73 9.56
CA ASN A 51 13.92 10.00 9.62
C ASN A 51 13.24 10.27 10.97
N ASN A 52 13.52 9.49 12.03
CA ASN A 52 12.91 9.61 13.36
C ASN A 52 11.37 9.58 13.34
N ILE A 53 10.79 8.81 12.42
CA ILE A 53 9.35 8.59 12.34
C ILE A 53 8.92 7.70 13.50
N LYS A 54 7.90 8.11 14.26
CA LYS A 54 7.39 7.36 15.42
C LYS A 54 6.51 6.17 15.03
N SER A 55 5.66 6.36 14.03
CA SER A 55 4.77 5.32 13.53
C SER A 55 4.40 5.58 12.07
N ILE A 56 4.05 4.52 11.35
CA ILE A 56 3.48 4.56 10.01
C ILE A 56 2.01 4.19 10.13
N ARG A 57 1.13 4.98 9.50
CA ARG A 57 -0.30 4.66 9.40
C ARG A 57 -0.72 4.46 7.96
N LEU A 58 -1.57 3.47 7.74
CA LEU A 58 -2.09 3.10 6.43
C LEU A 58 -3.62 2.94 6.54
N ASP A 59 -4.35 3.52 5.61
CA ASP A 59 -5.73 3.17 5.34
C ASP A 59 -5.79 2.02 4.31
N VAL A 60 -6.83 1.21 4.39
CA VAL A 60 -7.13 0.21 3.37
C VAL A 60 -8.62 -0.01 3.25
N PHE A 61 -9.14 0.09 2.03
CA PHE A 61 -10.53 -0.23 1.77
C PHE A 61 -10.87 -1.62 2.32
N ARG A 62 -11.93 -1.72 3.13
CA ARG A 62 -12.21 -2.92 3.94
C ARG A 62 -12.33 -4.22 3.14
N LYS A 63 -12.63 -4.15 1.83
CA LYS A 63 -12.74 -5.32 0.93
C LYS A 63 -11.43 -5.69 0.24
N ASN A 64 -10.35 -4.92 0.40
CA ASN A 64 -9.03 -5.24 -0.12
C ASN A 64 -8.31 -6.25 0.80
N ILE A 65 -8.85 -7.48 0.83
CA ILE A 65 -8.33 -8.59 1.63
C ILE A 65 -6.84 -8.86 1.38
N PRO A 66 -6.30 -8.79 0.14
CA PRO A 66 -4.87 -8.95 -0.10
C PRO A 66 -4.01 -7.92 0.64
N ALA A 67 -4.35 -6.63 0.57
CA ALA A 67 -3.58 -5.57 1.25
C ALA A 67 -3.70 -5.67 2.78
N ILE A 68 -4.90 -5.98 3.29
CA ILE A 68 -5.12 -6.25 4.72
C ILE A 68 -4.17 -7.33 5.23
N LYS A 69 -4.12 -8.49 4.56
CA LYS A 69 -3.24 -9.60 4.94
C LYS A 69 -1.76 -9.22 4.83
N LEU A 70 -1.40 -8.40 3.83
CA LEU A 70 -0.05 -7.90 3.65
C LEU A 70 0.37 -7.04 4.86
N TYR A 71 -0.47 -6.09 5.27
CA TYR A 71 -0.19 -5.20 6.40
C TYR A 71 -0.04 -5.97 7.70
N GLU A 72 -0.96 -6.91 7.96
CA GLU A 72 -0.91 -7.81 9.12
C GLU A 72 0.38 -8.65 9.12
N SER A 73 0.82 -9.15 7.96
CA SER A 73 2.08 -9.91 7.84
C SER A 73 3.33 -9.07 8.15
N PHE A 74 3.25 -7.76 7.92
CA PHE A 74 4.32 -6.80 8.26
C PHE A 74 4.18 -6.20 9.66
N ARG A 75 3.32 -6.78 10.51
CA ARG A 75 3.09 -6.39 11.91
C ARG A 75 2.53 -4.99 12.07
N TYR A 76 1.74 -4.52 11.11
CA TYR A 76 0.83 -3.41 11.36
C TYR A 76 -0.34 -3.91 12.21
N GLU A 77 -0.74 -3.12 13.19
CA GLU A 77 -1.85 -3.37 14.08
C GLU A 77 -3.08 -2.60 13.61
N TYR A 78 -4.24 -3.25 13.62
CA TYR A 78 -5.50 -2.59 13.32
C TYR A 78 -5.82 -1.57 14.43
N LEU A 79 -6.15 -0.35 14.03
CA LEU A 79 -6.48 0.74 14.94
C LEU A 79 -7.98 1.05 14.93
N ASP A 80 -8.58 1.24 13.75
CA ASP A 80 -9.98 1.64 13.62
C ASP A 80 -10.56 1.36 12.22
N THR A 81 -11.84 1.68 12.01
CA THR A 81 -12.49 1.70 10.71
C THR A 81 -13.31 2.96 10.53
N ILE A 82 -13.00 3.72 9.49
CA ILE A 82 -13.57 5.04 9.23
C ILE A 82 -14.22 5.10 7.84
N ASP A 83 -15.15 6.03 7.67
CA ASP A 83 -15.62 6.49 6.35
C ASP A 83 -14.80 7.71 5.94
N GLU A 84 -14.15 7.64 4.78
CA GLU A 84 -13.33 8.73 4.24
C GLU A 84 -14.11 9.65 3.29
N GLY A 85 -15.43 9.45 3.16
CA GLY A 85 -16.29 10.25 2.29
C GLY A 85 -16.37 9.75 0.85
N TYR A 86 -15.84 8.54 0.56
CA TYR A 86 -15.87 7.94 -0.78
C TYR A 86 -17.02 6.95 -1.00
N SER A 87 -17.97 6.89 -0.07
CA SER A 87 -19.13 6.00 -0.15
C SER A 87 -19.94 6.16 -1.44
N MET A 88 -20.04 7.39 -1.98
CA MET A 88 -20.69 7.66 -3.27
C MET A 88 -20.03 6.96 -4.47
N TYR A 89 -18.76 6.57 -4.34
CA TYR A 89 -18.00 5.81 -5.34
C TYR A 89 -17.96 4.32 -5.03
N GLY A 90 -18.73 3.85 -4.04
CA GLY A 90 -18.74 2.45 -3.59
C GLY A 90 -17.57 2.08 -2.66
N LEU A 91 -16.82 3.07 -2.17
CA LEU A 91 -15.71 2.92 -1.23
C LEU A 91 -16.14 3.41 0.14
N ASP A 92 -16.89 2.59 0.86
CA ASP A 92 -17.67 3.04 2.02
C ASP A 92 -16.94 2.97 3.37
N LEU A 93 -15.99 2.04 3.58
CA LEU A 93 -15.23 1.98 4.83
C LEU A 93 -13.78 1.57 4.59
N PHE A 94 -12.88 2.20 5.33
CA PHE A 94 -11.44 1.97 5.31
C PHE A 94 -10.97 1.53 6.70
N ARG A 95 -10.17 0.46 6.76
CA ARG A 95 -9.49 0.02 7.98
C ARG A 95 -8.22 0.83 8.13
N ILE A 96 -7.99 1.38 9.30
CA ILE A 96 -6.77 2.09 9.65
C ILE A 96 -5.85 1.12 10.39
N TYR A 97 -4.61 1.06 9.94
CA TYR A 97 -3.54 0.26 10.50
C TYR A 97 -2.41 1.17 10.98
N GLU A 98 -1.77 0.83 12.09
CA GLU A 98 -0.59 1.52 12.60
C GLU A 98 0.55 0.52 12.85
N LYS A 99 1.77 0.91 12.50
CA LYS A 99 2.99 0.23 12.94
C LYS A 99 3.89 1.22 13.63
N VAL A 100 4.13 1.00 14.92
CA VAL A 100 5.11 1.77 15.70
C VAL A 100 6.51 1.37 15.28
N ILE A 101 7.33 2.37 14.97
CA ILE A 101 8.73 2.17 14.57
C ILE A 101 9.58 2.16 15.84
N LYS A 102 10.32 1.06 16.05
CA LYS A 102 11.21 0.83 17.20
C LYS A 102 12.66 1.10 16.83
#